data_AF-A0A9X7T4N4-F1
#
_entry.id   AF-A0A9X7T4N4-F1
#
_cell.length_a   1.000
_cell.length_b   1.000
_cell.length_c   1.000
_cell.angle_alpha   90.00
_cell.angle_beta   90.00
_cell.angle_gamma   90.00
#
_symmetry.space_group_name_H-M   'P 1'
#
loop_
_entity.id
_entity.type
_entity.pdbx_description
1 polymer ?
#
loop_
_entity_poly.entity_id
_entity_poly.type
_entity_poly.pdbx_seq_one_letter_code
_entity_poly.pdbx_strand_id
1 'polypeptide(L)'
;MRKRIIRISGLLLAVLAFTFWLTLGLATPIQTVEDALEAVRAGRAGELALDQADAGKIAGFFQFAQTKQLGEPEVTLSEHFVSADERQVVARFLAIEYNPNRTVRQIYGGTLMFALHKSAFAAWRITQVEVSQQMGPHD
;
A
#
# COMPACT_ATOMS: atom_id res chain seq x y z
N MET A 1 24.14 -36.51 -6.46
CA MET A 1 23.26 -35.51 -7.10
C MET A 1 22.46 -34.65 -6.11
N ARG A 2 21.88 -35.20 -5.02
CA ARG A 2 21.15 -34.43 -3.97
C ARG A 2 21.88 -33.20 -3.41
N LYS A 3 23.20 -33.28 -3.14
CA LYS A 3 23.99 -32.17 -2.57
C LYS A 3 24.15 -30.97 -3.52
N ARG A 4 24.02 -31.15 -4.84
CA ARG A 4 24.10 -30.06 -5.83
C ARG A 4 22.78 -29.29 -5.93
N ILE A 5 21.65 -29.99 -5.86
CA ILE A 5 20.30 -29.39 -5.90
C ILE A 5 20.06 -28.50 -4.66
N ILE A 6 20.48 -28.95 -3.47
CA ILE A 6 20.35 -28.17 -2.22
C ILE A 6 21.18 -26.87 -2.28
N ARG A 7 22.38 -26.92 -2.87
CA ARG A 7 23.23 -25.72 -3.04
C ARG A 7 22.65 -24.74 -4.05
N ILE A 8 22.06 -25.24 -5.14
CA ILE A 8 21.42 -24.41 -6.16
C ILE A 8 20.15 -23.75 -5.57
N SER A 9 19.30 -24.49 -4.85
CA SER A 9 18.14 -23.92 -4.16
C SER A 9 18.52 -22.88 -3.09
N GLY A 10 19.59 -23.14 -2.32
CA GLY A 10 20.08 -22.17 -1.34
C GLY A 10 20.62 -20.89 -1.98
N LEU A 11 21.34 -21.01 -3.12
CA LEU A 11 21.82 -19.87 -3.87
C LEU A 11 20.66 -19.08 -4.51
N LEU A 12 19.63 -19.76 -5.00
CA LEU A 12 18.45 -19.13 -5.61
C LEU A 12 17.58 -18.40 -4.58
N LEU A 13 17.40 -18.98 -3.39
CA LEU A 13 16.75 -18.31 -2.25
C LEU A 13 17.57 -17.13 -1.76
N ALA A 14 18.89 -17.25 -1.70
CA ALA A 14 19.77 -16.15 -1.32
C ALA A 14 19.73 -15.02 -2.37
N VAL A 15 19.69 -15.34 -3.66
CA VAL A 15 19.54 -14.34 -4.73
C VAL A 15 18.16 -13.69 -4.68
N LEU A 16 17.07 -14.44 -4.47
CA LEU A 16 15.73 -13.87 -4.30
C LEU A 16 15.64 -12.98 -3.05
N ALA A 17 16.17 -13.44 -1.92
CA ALA A 17 16.24 -12.65 -0.70
C ALA A 17 17.13 -11.41 -0.90
N PHE A 18 18.23 -11.51 -1.65
CA PHE A 18 19.14 -10.41 -1.93
C PHE A 18 18.55 -9.40 -2.92
N THR A 19 17.83 -9.84 -3.95
CA THR A 19 17.08 -8.94 -4.85
C THR A 19 15.93 -8.27 -4.11
N PHE A 20 15.24 -9.01 -3.23
CA PHE A 20 14.19 -8.47 -2.36
C PHE A 20 14.77 -7.44 -1.37
N TRP A 21 15.96 -7.70 -0.82
CA TRP A 21 16.65 -6.78 0.09
C TRP A 21 17.19 -5.54 -0.64
N LEU A 22 17.68 -5.70 -1.88
CA LEU A 22 18.15 -4.60 -2.73
C LEU A 22 17.00 -3.67 -3.17
N THR A 23 15.80 -4.19 -3.42
CA THR A 23 14.63 -3.35 -3.73
C THR A 23 14.13 -2.58 -2.52
N LEU A 24 14.18 -3.18 -1.32
CA LEU A 24 13.78 -2.53 -0.06
C LEU A 24 14.67 -1.34 0.35
N GLY A 25 15.95 -1.32 -0.03
CA GLY A 25 16.87 -0.20 0.25
C GLY A 25 16.75 1.00 -0.71
N LEU A 26 16.07 0.82 -1.85
CA LEU A 26 15.95 1.81 -2.93
C LEU A 26 14.50 2.21 -3.23
N ALA A 27 13.53 1.60 -2.54
CA ALA A 27 12.11 1.86 -2.77
C ALA A 27 11.82 3.36 -2.63
N THR A 28 11.06 3.92 -3.57
CA THR A 28 10.62 5.32 -3.48
C THR A 28 9.52 5.46 -2.41
N PRO A 29 9.20 6.69 -1.95
CA PRO A 29 8.09 6.90 -1.03
C PRO A 29 6.77 6.34 -1.58
N ILE A 30 6.52 6.53 -2.89
CA ILE A 30 5.35 5.98 -3.58
C ILE A 30 5.34 4.46 -3.49
N GLN A 31 6.44 3.79 -3.88
CA GLN A 31 6.53 2.32 -3.84
C GLN A 31 6.32 1.78 -2.42
N THR A 32 6.85 2.47 -1.41
CA THR A 32 6.66 2.09 0.00
C THR A 32 5.17 2.12 0.38
N VAL A 33 4.41 3.10 -0.12
CA VAL A 33 2.96 3.16 0.10
C VAL A 33 2.22 2.13 -0.74
N GLU A 34 2.59 1.91 -2.01
CA GLU A 34 2.01 0.86 -2.87
C GLU A 34 2.12 -0.51 -2.21
N ASP A 35 3.31 -0.88 -1.75
CA ASP A 35 3.58 -2.15 -1.06
C ASP A 35 2.74 -2.28 0.21
N ALA A 36 2.57 -1.19 0.97
CA ALA A 36 1.74 -1.19 2.15
C ALA A 36 0.25 -1.39 1.83
N LEU A 37 -0.25 -0.71 0.79
CA LEU A 37 -1.62 -0.87 0.32
C LEU A 37 -1.87 -2.30 -0.18
N GLU A 38 -0.94 -2.88 -0.94
CA GLU A 38 -1.03 -4.25 -1.44
C GLU A 38 -0.97 -5.27 -0.30
N ALA A 39 -0.07 -5.09 0.66
CA ALA A 39 0.01 -5.96 1.84
C ALA A 39 -1.30 -5.96 2.62
N VAL A 40 -1.90 -4.79 2.87
CA VAL A 40 -3.21 -4.70 3.54
C VAL A 40 -4.31 -5.38 2.72
N ARG A 41 -4.35 -5.13 1.40
CA ARG A 41 -5.31 -5.77 0.48
C ARG A 41 -5.19 -7.29 0.49
N ALA A 42 -3.96 -7.82 0.59
CA ALA A 42 -3.67 -9.24 0.67
C ALA A 42 -3.91 -9.84 2.07
N GLY A 43 -4.41 -9.07 3.04
CA GLY A 43 -4.60 -9.53 4.42
C GLY A 43 -3.31 -9.67 5.23
N ARG A 44 -2.21 -9.13 4.72
CA ARG A 44 -0.85 -9.17 5.31
C ARG A 44 -0.51 -7.89 6.08
N ALA A 45 -1.52 -7.16 6.56
CA ALA A 45 -1.34 -5.93 7.33
C ALA A 45 -0.43 -6.11 8.58
N GLY A 46 -0.43 -7.30 9.18
CA GLY A 46 0.43 -7.63 10.33
C GLY A 46 1.92 -7.81 10.01
N GLU A 47 2.29 -7.89 8.72
CA GLU A 47 3.69 -7.93 8.27
C GLU A 47 4.28 -6.52 8.09
N LEU A 48 3.43 -5.49 8.08
CA LEU A 48 3.87 -4.11 7.92
C LEU A 48 4.52 -3.61 9.20
N ALA A 49 5.65 -2.92 9.05
CA ALA A 49 6.28 -2.19 10.14
C ALA A 49 5.59 -0.83 10.37
N LEU A 50 4.27 -0.88 10.58
CA LEU A 50 3.34 0.22 10.80
C LEU A 50 2.51 -0.08 12.04
N ASP A 51 2.05 0.93 12.77
CA ASP A 51 1.16 0.67 13.91
C ASP A 51 -0.19 0.07 13.44
N GLN A 52 -0.84 -0.69 14.33
CA GLN A 52 -2.08 -1.38 13.97
C GLN A 52 -3.25 -0.44 13.71
N ALA A 53 -3.28 0.73 14.35
CA ALA A 53 -4.36 1.70 14.14
C ALA A 53 -4.28 2.29 12.72
N ASP A 54 -3.07 2.57 12.25
CA ASP A 54 -2.76 3.08 10.93
C ASP A 54 -2.97 2.03 9.84
N ALA A 55 -2.54 0.79 10.08
CA ALA A 55 -2.90 -0.32 9.21
C ALA A 55 -4.43 -0.51 9.12
N GLY A 56 -5.15 -0.29 10.24
CA GLY A 56 -6.60 -0.31 10.31
C GLY A 56 -7.26 0.80 9.47
N LYS A 57 -6.67 2.00 9.40
CA LYS A 57 -7.16 3.08 8.53
C LYS A 57 -7.11 2.67 7.05
N ILE A 58 -6.02 2.04 6.62
CA ILE A 58 -5.88 1.53 5.25
C ILE A 58 -6.93 0.44 4.99
N ALA A 59 -7.04 -0.52 5.91
CA ALA A 59 -7.98 -1.63 5.79
C ALA A 59 -9.44 -1.16 5.70
N GLY A 60 -9.79 -0.10 6.42
CA GLY A 60 -11.12 0.48 6.41
C GLY A 60 -11.61 0.90 5.02
N PHE A 61 -10.73 1.37 4.14
CA PHE A 61 -11.09 1.75 2.77
C PHE A 61 -11.43 0.55 1.91
N PHE A 62 -10.60 -0.50 1.95
CA PHE A 62 -10.87 -1.75 1.22
C PHE A 62 -12.10 -2.47 1.78
N GLN A 63 -12.25 -2.48 3.11
CA GLN A 63 -13.40 -3.08 3.79
C GLN A 63 -14.71 -2.34 3.47
N PHE A 64 -14.67 -1.01 3.37
CA PHE A 64 -15.84 -0.23 2.96
C PHE A 64 -16.31 -0.67 1.57
N ALA A 65 -15.40 -0.73 0.59
CA ALA A 65 -15.72 -1.15 -0.77
C ALA A 65 -16.29 -2.57 -0.81
N GLN A 66 -15.70 -3.50 -0.05
CA GLN A 66 -16.21 -4.86 0.07
C GLN A 66 -17.61 -4.92 0.69
N THR A 67 -17.82 -4.20 1.80
CA THR A 67 -19.11 -4.18 2.53
C THR A 67 -20.23 -3.59 1.68
N LYS A 68 -19.90 -2.59 0.86
CA LYS A 68 -20.83 -1.94 -0.08
C LYS A 68 -20.94 -2.65 -1.43
N GLN A 69 -20.24 -3.77 -1.62
CA GLN A 69 -20.21 -4.54 -2.89
C GLN A 69 -19.82 -3.67 -4.10
N LEU A 70 -18.90 -2.73 -3.88
CA LEU A 70 -18.37 -1.87 -4.92
C LEU A 70 -17.36 -2.63 -5.78
N GLY A 71 -17.05 -2.07 -6.96
CA GLY A 71 -15.83 -2.46 -7.67
C GLY A 71 -14.58 -2.26 -6.79
N GLU A 72 -13.50 -2.95 -7.15
CA GLU A 72 -12.21 -2.79 -6.47
C GLU A 72 -11.78 -1.31 -6.53
N PRO A 73 -11.36 -0.71 -5.40
CA PRO A 73 -10.93 0.69 -5.41
C PRO A 73 -9.71 0.88 -6.31
N GLU A 74 -9.84 1.76 -7.30
CA GLU A 74 -8.70 2.34 -7.99
C GLU A 74 -7.99 3.29 -7.03
N VAL A 75 -6.66 3.23 -7.01
CA VAL A 75 -5.84 4.05 -6.12
C VAL A 75 -4.85 4.87 -6.94
N THR A 76 -4.92 6.19 -6.76
CA THR A 76 -3.97 7.12 -7.38
C THR A 76 -3.10 7.72 -6.30
N LEU A 77 -1.78 7.61 -6.48
CA LEU A 77 -0.79 8.10 -5.55
C LEU A 77 -0.13 9.39 -6.05
N SER A 78 0.10 10.33 -5.14
CA SER A 78 0.91 11.52 -5.41
C SER A 78 1.85 11.80 -4.24
N GLU A 79 3.12 12.05 -4.56
CA GLU A 79 4.15 12.41 -3.58
C GLU A 79 4.29 13.93 -3.46
N HIS A 80 4.50 14.39 -2.24
CA HIS A 80 4.87 15.76 -1.89
C HIS A 80 6.17 15.76 -1.10
N PHE A 81 7.11 16.61 -1.54
CA PHE A 81 8.38 16.83 -0.86
C PHE A 81 8.16 17.69 0.39
N VAL A 82 8.67 17.23 1.54
CA VAL A 82 8.65 18.00 2.80
C VAL A 82 10.07 18.46 3.14
N SER A 83 11.01 17.53 3.29
CA SER A 83 12.43 17.81 3.59
C SER A 83 13.35 16.74 2.98
N ALA A 84 14.65 16.75 3.24
CA ALA A 84 15.55 15.72 2.71
C ALA A 84 15.15 14.29 3.12
N ASP A 85 14.68 14.15 4.36
CA ASP A 85 14.38 12.87 5.01
C ASP A 85 12.89 12.69 5.29
N GLU A 86 12.03 13.60 4.82
CA GLU A 86 10.58 13.51 5.01
C GLU A 86 9.82 13.66 3.69
N ARG A 87 8.80 12.83 3.55
CA ARG A 87 7.90 12.81 2.41
C ARG A 87 6.47 12.63 2.88
N GLN A 88 5.56 13.17 2.09
CA GLN A 88 4.16 12.87 2.24
C GLN A 88 3.66 12.23 0.96
N VAL A 89 2.95 11.11 1.08
CA VAL A 89 2.26 10.48 -0.06
C VAL A 89 0.76 10.55 0.19
N VAL A 90 0.02 10.99 -0.81
CA VAL A 90 -1.44 11.06 -0.76
C VAL A 90 -1.98 9.93 -1.63
N ALA A 91 -2.80 9.06 -1.06
CA ALA A 91 -3.53 8.04 -1.80
C ALA A 91 -5.00 8.45 -1.93
N ARG A 92 -5.45 8.68 -3.16
CA ARG A 92 -6.86 8.87 -3.47
C ARG A 92 -7.46 7.55 -3.93
N PHE A 93 -8.55 7.16 -3.31
CA PHE A 93 -9.30 5.96 -3.63
C PHE A 93 -10.55 6.34 -4.40
N LEU A 94 -10.88 5.55 -5.42
CA LEU A 94 -12.10 5.68 -6.21
C LEU A 94 -12.72 4.28 -6.37
N ALA A 95 -13.96 4.10 -5.94
CA ALA A 95 -14.70 2.86 -6.12
C ALA A 95 -16.06 3.17 -6.76
N ILE A 96 -16.50 2.33 -7.70
CA ILE A 96 -17.72 2.58 -8.47
C ILE A 96 -18.77 1.53 -8.10
N GLU A 97 -19.99 2.02 -7.83
CA GLU A 97 -21.19 1.20 -7.75
C GLU A 97 -21.88 1.18 -9.11
N TYR A 98 -22.19 -0.01 -9.62
CA TYR A 98 -22.89 -0.18 -10.89
C TYR A 98 -24.33 -0.65 -10.64
N ASN A 99 -25.24 -0.19 -11.50
CA ASN A 99 -26.58 -0.77 -11.62
C ASN A 99 -26.51 -2.15 -12.29
N PRO A 100 -27.58 -2.97 -12.20
CA PRO A 100 -27.66 -4.26 -12.90
C PRO A 100 -27.49 -4.16 -14.43
N ASN A 101 -27.87 -3.02 -15.02
CA ASN A 101 -27.67 -2.72 -16.44
C ASN A 101 -26.26 -2.19 -16.78
N ARG A 102 -25.31 -2.29 -15.84
CA ARG A 102 -23.90 -1.84 -15.95
C ARG A 102 -23.71 -0.33 -16.13
N THR A 103 -24.72 0.50 -15.88
CA THR A 103 -24.51 1.95 -15.79
C THR A 103 -23.95 2.31 -14.42
N VAL A 104 -23.12 3.36 -14.35
CA VAL A 104 -22.64 3.90 -13.09
C VAL A 104 -23.85 4.37 -12.28
N ARG A 105 -23.97 3.87 -11.06
CA ARG A 105 -25.00 4.30 -10.09
C ARG A 105 -24.46 5.40 -9.21
N GLN A 106 -23.29 5.19 -8.64
CA GLN A 106 -22.66 6.11 -7.70
C GLN A 106 -21.15 5.91 -7.69
N ILE A 107 -20.41 7.00 -7.50
CA ILE A 107 -18.97 6.97 -7.34
C ILE A 107 -18.67 7.25 -5.86
N TYR A 108 -17.79 6.44 -5.30
CA TYR A 108 -17.30 6.60 -3.94
C TYR A 108 -15.83 6.97 -3.99
N GLY A 109 -15.42 7.84 -3.09
CA GLY A 109 -14.05 8.31 -3.03
C GLY A 109 -13.64 8.68 -1.63
N GLY A 110 -12.34 8.69 -1.42
CA GLY A 110 -11.73 9.06 -0.15
C GLY A 110 -10.23 9.23 -0.31
N THR A 111 -9.60 9.75 0.73
CA THR A 111 -8.17 10.11 0.71
C THR A 111 -7.49 9.70 2.00
N LEU A 112 -6.34 9.04 1.86
CA LEU A 112 -5.37 8.79 2.92
C LEU A 112 -4.11 9.63 2.69
N MET A 113 -3.54 10.14 3.77
CA MET A 113 -2.26 10.81 3.81
C MET A 113 -1.26 9.96 4.57
N PHE A 114 -0.12 9.68 3.96
CA PHE A 114 0.98 8.91 4.54
C PHE A 114 2.13 9.86 4.81
N ALA A 115 2.56 9.94 6.07
CA ALA A 115 3.83 10.55 6.42
C ALA A 115 4.92 9.48 6.34
N LEU A 116 6.01 9.79 5.66
CA LEU A 116 7.16 8.92 5.53
C LEU A 116 8.41 9.62 6.01
N HIS A 117 9.24 8.86 6.74
CA HIS A 117 10.57 9.28 7.14
C HIS A 117 11.63 8.37 6.53
N LYS A 118 12.73 8.97 6.10
CA LYS A 118 13.87 8.26 5.55
C LYS A 118 14.72 7.72 6.69
N SER A 119 14.82 6.40 6.76
CA SER A 119 15.68 5.75 7.76
C SER A 119 17.17 5.92 7.44
N ALA A 120 18.04 5.66 8.42
CA ALA A 120 19.50 5.76 8.29
C ALA A 120 20.11 4.89 7.16
N PHE A 121 19.37 3.90 6.64
CA PHE A 121 19.77 3.06 5.51
C PHE A 121 19.13 3.48 4.18
N ALA A 122 18.69 4.73 4.06
CA ALA A 122 18.02 5.32 2.91
C ALA A 122 16.65 4.71 2.52
N ALA A 123 16.17 3.69 3.24
CA ALA A 123 14.82 3.15 3.06
C ALA A 123 13.77 4.08 3.67
N TRP A 124 12.67 4.30 2.95
CA TRP A 124 11.51 5.03 3.45
C TRP A 124 10.66 4.16 4.36
N ARG A 125 10.09 4.76 5.40
CA ARG A 125 9.19 4.09 6.32
C ARG A 125 7.97 4.96 6.55
N ILE A 126 6.80 4.35 6.45
CA ILE A 126 5.55 5.00 6.86
C ILE A 126 5.59 5.18 8.37
N THR A 127 5.50 6.42 8.82
CA THR A 127 5.49 6.77 10.24
C THR A 127 4.08 7.02 10.75
N GLN A 128 3.20 7.52 9.88
CA GLN A 128 1.84 7.84 10.22
C GLN A 128 0.92 7.75 9.00
N VAL A 129 -0.32 7.33 9.24
CA VAL A 129 -1.41 7.35 8.26
C VAL A 129 -2.56 8.19 8.80
N GLU A 130 -3.01 9.17 8.02
CA GLU A 130 -4.15 10.02 8.36
C GLU A 130 -5.27 9.84 7.34
N VAL A 131 -6.51 9.85 7.84
CA VAL A 131 -7.70 9.87 6.98
C VAL A 131 -8.05 11.33 6.71
N SER A 132 -7.71 11.81 5.52
CA SER A 132 -8.06 13.17 5.09
C SER A 132 -9.52 13.26 4.68
N GLN A 133 -10.01 12.21 4.01
CA GLN A 133 -11.40 12.09 3.60
C GLN A 133 -11.83 10.64 3.70
N GLN A 134 -12.86 10.37 4.51
CA GLN A 134 -13.44 9.03 4.60
C GLN A 134 -14.07 8.62 3.26
N MET A 135 -14.08 7.32 2.99
CA MET A 135 -14.73 6.80 1.80
C MET A 135 -16.24 7.05 1.85
N GLY A 136 -16.76 7.79 0.86
CA GLY A 136 -18.16 8.20 0.80
C GLY A 136 -18.61 8.57 -0.60
N PRO A 137 -19.91 8.86 -0.79
CA PRO A 137 -20.44 9.33 -2.07
C PRO A 137 -19.70 10.59 -2.53
N HIS A 138 -19.35 10.64 -3.81
CA HIS A 138 -19.08 11.90 -4.48
C HIS A 138 -20.31 12.28 -5.31
N ASP A 139 -20.85 13.46 -5.03
CA ASP A 139 -21.96 14.07 -5.77
C ASP A 139 -21.49 14.73 -7.08
#